data_AF-A0A2E7HK94-F1
#
_entry.id   AF-A0A2E7HK94-F1
#
_cell.length_a   1.000
_cell.length_b   1.000
_cell.length_c   1.000
_cell.angle_alpha   90.00
_cell.angle_beta   90.00
_cell.angle_gamma   90.00
#
_symmetry.space_group_name_H-M   'P 1'
#
loop_
_entity.id
_entity.type
_entity.pdbx_description
1 polymer ?
#
loop_
_entity_poly.entity_id
_entity_poly.type
_entity_poly.pdbx_seq_one_letter_code
_entity_poly.pdbx_strand_id
1 'polypeptide(L)'
;MATLTVVYWRDIPAQVIAKAGRKTAKRVLPERFEKAIDQSAMHAKLRDTDSYLEHWRRGEGVPCGDDLEAEADALATKLDTEFTDEVLANYIRAGGLTPDA
;
A
#
# COMPACT_ATOMS: atom_id res chain seq x y z
N MET A 1 -4.69 -16.24 15.81
CA MET A 1 -3.51 -15.86 15.00
C MET A 1 -3.71 -14.45 14.50
N ALA A 2 -2.66 -13.65 14.55
CA ALA A 2 -2.66 -12.32 13.95
C ALA A 2 -2.47 -12.42 12.44
N THR A 3 -3.03 -11.48 11.70
CA THR A 3 -2.95 -11.39 10.25
C THR A 3 -2.54 -9.99 9.86
N LEU A 4 -1.51 -9.89 9.02
CA LEU A 4 -0.98 -8.66 8.47
C LEU A 4 -1.47 -8.52 7.02
N THR A 5 -2.07 -7.39 6.71
CA THR A 5 -2.68 -7.11 5.41
C THR A 5 -2.22 -5.75 4.93
N VAL A 6 -1.65 -5.70 3.73
CA VAL A 6 -1.33 -4.43 3.08
C VAL A 6 -2.52 -4.01 2.22
N VAL A 7 -2.89 -2.74 2.27
CA VAL A 7 -3.87 -2.16 1.35
C VAL A 7 -3.11 -1.45 0.26
N TYR A 8 -3.53 -1.72 -0.97
CA TYR A 8 -2.95 -1.18 -2.17
C TYR A 8 -3.99 -0.35 -2.91
N TRP A 9 -3.52 0.69 -3.59
CA TRP A 9 -4.23 1.24 -4.74
C TRP A 9 -3.55 0.70 -5.99
N ARG A 10 -4.27 -0.09 -6.78
CA ARG A 10 -3.66 -0.94 -7.82
C ARG A 10 -2.50 -1.77 -7.23
N ASP A 11 -1.26 -1.51 -7.64
CA ASP A 11 -0.06 -2.18 -7.14
C ASP A 11 0.79 -1.31 -6.19
N ILE A 12 0.40 -0.06 -5.92
CA ILE A 12 1.11 0.82 -4.98
C ILE A 12 0.57 0.60 -3.57
N PRO A 13 1.41 0.26 -2.57
CA PRO A 13 0.95 0.11 -1.20
C PRO A 13 0.62 1.47 -0.57
N ALA A 14 -0.38 1.52 0.29
CA ALA A 14 -0.80 2.76 0.96
C ALA A 14 -0.83 2.64 2.48
N GLN A 15 -1.21 1.47 3.01
CA GLN A 15 -1.30 1.23 4.45
C GLN A 15 -1.11 -0.24 4.78
N VAL A 16 -0.63 -0.50 5.98
CA VAL A 16 -0.49 -1.82 6.59
C VAL A 16 -1.49 -1.95 7.73
N ILE A 17 -2.17 -3.08 7.80
CA ILE A 17 -3.17 -3.40 8.82
C ILE A 17 -2.80 -4.73 9.46
N ALA A 18 -2.46 -4.73 10.74
CA ALA A 18 -2.29 -5.95 11.54
C ALA A 18 -3.55 -6.18 12.38
N LYS A 19 -4.10 -7.39 12.36
CA LYS A 19 -5.34 -7.72 13.08
C LYS A 19 -5.24 -9.06 13.81
N ALA A 20 -5.57 -9.08 15.09
CA ALA A 20 -5.73 -10.30 15.88
C ALA A 20 -7.06 -10.25 16.67
N GLY A 21 -8.06 -11.00 16.21
CA GLY A 21 -9.39 -11.01 16.82
C GLY A 21 -10.01 -9.61 16.84
N ARG A 22 -10.13 -9.01 18.03
CA ARG A 22 -10.65 -7.64 18.24
C ARG A 22 -9.57 -6.56 18.21
N LYS A 23 -8.29 -6.92 18.34
CA LYS A 23 -7.18 -5.96 18.29
C LYS A 23 -6.82 -5.68 16.84
N THR A 24 -6.56 -4.41 16.52
CA THR A 24 -6.12 -3.97 15.19
C THR A 24 -5.08 -2.87 15.36
N ALA A 25 -3.95 -2.99 14.67
CA ALA A 25 -2.97 -1.93 14.48
C ALA A 25 -2.99 -1.52 13.00
N LYS A 26 -2.84 -0.22 12.74
CA LYS A 26 -2.80 0.34 11.39
C LYS A 26 -1.59 1.25 11.27
N ARG A 27 -0.91 1.18 10.13
CA ARG A 27 0.20 2.06 9.76
C ARG A 27 -0.03 2.59 8.36
N VAL A 28 -0.15 3.91 8.27
CA VAL A 28 -0.22 4.61 6.99
C VAL A 28 1.21 4.81 6.51
N LEU A 29 1.46 4.55 5.24
CA LEU A 29 2.78 4.78 4.66
C LEU A 29 3.04 6.28 4.49
N PRO A 30 4.32 6.71 4.34
CA PRO A 30 4.64 8.12 4.18
C PRO A 30 3.95 8.79 2.99
N GLU A 31 3.83 10.11 3.04
CA GLU A 31 3.12 10.94 2.05
C GLU A 31 3.55 10.70 0.59
N ARG A 32 4.79 10.26 0.36
CA ARG A 32 5.28 9.92 -0.99
C ARG A 32 4.46 8.83 -1.69
N PHE A 33 3.91 7.88 -0.94
CA PHE A 33 3.05 6.83 -1.49
C PHE A 33 1.70 7.40 -1.94
N GLU A 34 1.09 8.26 -1.13
CA GLU A 34 -0.17 8.95 -1.48
C GLU A 34 0.02 9.81 -2.73
N LYS A 35 1.11 10.61 -2.77
CA LYS A 35 1.48 11.37 -3.97
C LYS A 35 1.66 10.49 -5.20
N ALA A 36 2.32 9.35 -5.05
CA ALA A 36 2.52 8.42 -6.16
C ALA A 36 1.19 7.82 -6.65
N ILE A 37 0.26 7.50 -5.75
CA ILE A 37 -1.09 7.05 -6.10
C ILE A 37 -1.84 8.12 -6.90
N ASP A 38 -1.84 9.37 -6.43
CA ASP A 38 -2.53 10.46 -7.10
C ASP A 38 -1.92 10.75 -8.48
N GLN A 39 -0.59 10.80 -8.57
CA GLN A 39 0.10 10.98 -9.86
C GLN A 39 -0.18 9.81 -10.81
N SER A 40 -0.24 8.58 -10.29
CA SER A 40 -0.59 7.38 -11.07
C SER A 40 -2.02 7.42 -11.59
N ALA A 41 -2.98 7.82 -10.77
CA ALA A 41 -4.37 7.99 -11.15
C ALA A 41 -4.53 9.06 -12.23
N MET A 42 -3.85 10.19 -12.07
CA MET A 42 -3.81 11.25 -13.08
C MET A 42 -3.21 10.76 -14.39
N HIS A 43 -2.11 9.99 -14.33
CA HIS A 43 -1.46 9.44 -15.52
C HIS A 43 -2.34 8.42 -16.25
N ALA A 44 -3.00 7.52 -15.51
CA ALA A 44 -3.91 6.51 -16.03
C ALA A 44 -5.29 7.06 -16.42
N LYS A 45 -5.53 8.38 -16.23
CA LYS A 45 -6.83 9.05 -16.42
C LYS A 45 -7.96 8.47 -15.55
N LEU A 46 -7.61 7.83 -14.43
CA LEU A 46 -8.51 7.26 -13.42
C LEU A 46 -8.85 8.32 -12.35
N ARG A 47 -9.29 9.49 -12.81
CA ARG A 47 -9.51 10.68 -11.98
C ARG A 47 -10.97 10.87 -11.55
N ASP A 48 -11.87 10.07 -12.11
CA ASP A 48 -13.24 10.02 -11.63
C ASP A 48 -13.25 9.33 -10.27
N THR A 49 -13.95 9.91 -9.30
CA THR A 49 -13.96 9.44 -7.91
C THR A 49 -14.32 7.96 -7.79
N ASP A 50 -15.22 7.48 -8.65
CA ASP A 50 -15.63 6.08 -8.70
C ASP A 50 -14.45 5.18 -9.12
N SER A 51 -13.86 5.43 -10.29
CA SER A 51 -12.74 4.64 -10.80
C SER A 51 -11.49 4.70 -9.92
N TYR A 52 -11.22 5.82 -9.25
CA TYR A 52 -10.16 5.89 -8.25
C TYR A 52 -10.44 4.95 -7.07
N LEU A 53 -11.68 4.94 -6.57
CA LEU A 53 -12.08 4.13 -5.43
C LEU A 53 -12.17 2.62 -5.77
N GLU A 54 -12.53 2.28 -7.00
CA GLU A 54 -12.64 0.90 -7.49
C GLU A 54 -11.30 0.13 -7.49
N HIS A 55 -10.18 0.84 -7.58
CA HIS A 55 -8.85 0.23 -7.63
C HIS A 55 -8.22 -0.03 -6.26
N TRP A 56 -8.89 0.32 -5.17
CA TRP A 56 -8.45 -0.04 -3.84
C TRP A 56 -8.66 -1.53 -3.58
N ARG A 57 -7.58 -2.22 -3.23
CA ARG A 57 -7.61 -3.64 -2.90
C ARG A 57 -6.84 -3.93 -1.62
N ARG A 58 -7.25 -4.99 -0.94
CA ARG A 58 -6.49 -5.55 0.18
C ARG A 58 -5.66 -6.70 -0.37
N GLY A 59 -4.37 -6.70 -0.08
CA GLY A 59 -3.49 -7.81 -0.38
C GLY A 59 -3.82 -9.04 0.47
N GLU A 60 -3.07 -10.10 0.22
CA GLU A 60 -3.21 -11.33 0.99
C GLU A 60 -2.87 -11.10 2.46
N GLY A 61 -3.70 -11.66 3.34
CA GLY A 61 -3.47 -11.62 4.77
C GLY A 61 -2.42 -12.66 5.16
N VAL A 62 -1.22 -12.21 5.51
CA VAL A 62 -0.14 -13.11 5.95
C VAL A 62 -0.17 -13.27 7.48
N PRO A 63 0.07 -14.47 8.03
CA PRO A 63 0.22 -14.64 9.46
C PRO A 63 1.36 -13.78 10.01
N CYS A 64 1.14 -13.10 11.13
CA CYS A 64 2.17 -12.32 11.82
C CYS A 64 2.21 -12.62 13.34
N GLY A 65 3.21 -12.07 14.02
CA GLY A 65 3.37 -12.20 15.48
C GLY A 65 2.25 -11.54 16.29
N ASP A 66 2.29 -11.76 17.60
CA ASP A 66 1.27 -11.25 18.53
C ASP A 66 1.36 -9.73 18.79
N ASP A 67 2.53 -9.12 18.50
CA ASP A 67 2.73 -7.67 18.58
C ASP A 67 2.31 -6.99 17.28
N LEU A 68 1.02 -6.70 17.18
CA LEU A 68 0.43 -6.06 16.00
C LEU A 68 1.07 -4.71 15.64
N GLU A 69 1.51 -3.95 16.63
CA GLU A 69 2.10 -2.62 16.41
C GLU A 69 3.49 -2.80 15.77
N ALA A 70 4.33 -3.65 16.37
CA ALA A 70 5.66 -3.93 15.86
C ALA A 70 5.64 -4.57 14.46
N GLU A 71 4.70 -5.49 14.20
CA GLU A 71 4.54 -6.14 12.89
C GLU A 71 4.09 -5.15 11.81
N ALA A 72 3.14 -4.26 12.15
CA ALA A 72 2.68 -3.22 11.23
C ALA A 72 3.78 -2.19 10.93
N ASP A 73 4.54 -1.78 11.95
CA ASP A 73 5.68 -0.87 11.80
C ASP A 73 6.79 -1.50 10.97
N ALA A 74 7.19 -2.73 11.28
CA ALA A 74 8.24 -3.44 10.56
C ALA A 74 7.92 -3.58 9.07
N LEU A 75 6.68 -3.94 8.71
CA LEU A 75 6.29 -4.02 7.31
C LEU A 75 6.15 -2.64 6.67
N ALA A 76 5.66 -1.62 7.39
CA ALA A 76 5.61 -0.26 6.87
C ALA A 76 7.03 0.26 6.54
N THR A 77 8.00 0.08 7.43
CA THR A 77 9.41 0.44 7.19
C THR A 77 10.02 -0.37 6.05
N LYS A 78 9.70 -1.66 5.94
CA LYS A 78 10.16 -2.50 4.83
C LYS A 78 9.64 -1.98 3.49
N LEU A 79 8.34 -1.71 3.38
CA LEU A 79 7.74 -1.12 2.18
C LEU A 79 8.35 0.25 1.86
N ASP A 80 8.55 1.08 2.87
CA ASP A 80 9.18 2.39 2.73
C ASP A 80 10.64 2.29 2.20
N THR A 81 11.37 1.25 2.58
CA THR A 81 12.73 1.00 2.09
C THR A 81 12.75 0.40 0.69
N GLU A 82 11.81 -0.49 0.36
CA GLU A 82 11.71 -1.14 -0.95
C GLU A 82 11.18 -0.20 -2.03
N PHE A 83 10.18 0.62 -1.70
CA PHE A 83 9.57 1.60 -2.61
C PHE A 83 10.27 2.95 -2.46
N THR A 84 11.48 3.03 -3.01
CA THR A 84 12.21 4.30 -3.15
C THR A 84 11.49 5.25 -4.11
N ASP A 85 11.87 6.53 -4.13
CA ASP A 85 11.28 7.51 -5.04
C ASP A 85 11.45 7.12 -6.52
N GLU A 86 12.55 6.44 -6.87
CA GLU A 86 12.77 5.90 -8.21
C GLU A 86 11.81 4.77 -8.56
N VAL A 87 11.57 3.86 -7.62
CA VAL A 87 10.60 2.77 -7.78
C VAL A 87 9.21 3.36 -7.94
N LEU A 88 8.78 4.25 -7.05
CA LEU A 88 7.49 4.92 -7.13
C LEU A 88 7.32 5.69 -8.45
N ALA A 89 8.37 6.34 -8.96
CA ALA A 89 8.35 6.98 -10.27
C ALA A 89 8.04 6.00 -11.42
N ASN A 90 8.55 4.77 -11.35
CA ASN A 90 8.23 3.75 -12.35
C ASN A 90 6.77 3.28 -12.25
N TYR A 91 6.25 3.09 -11.03
CA TYR A 91 4.82 2.81 -10.84
C TYR A 91 3.95 3.95 -11.38
N ILE A 92 4.30 5.21 -11.14
CA ILE A 92 3.58 6.38 -11.68
C ILE A 92 3.51 6.33 -13.21
N ARG A 93 4.64 6.05 -13.88
CA ARG A 93 4.70 5.93 -15.34
C ARG A 93 3.88 4.73 -15.86
N ALA A 94 3.74 3.68 -15.06
CA ALA A 94 2.86 2.54 -15.35
C ALA A 94 1.40 2.77 -14.92
N GLY A 95 1.05 3.98 -14.43
CA GLY A 95 -0.29 4.30 -13.97
C GLY A 95 -0.68 3.62 -12.65
N GLY A 96 0.28 3.18 -11.85
CA GLY A 96 0.09 2.49 -10.58
C GLY A 96 0.07 0.97 -10.70
N LEU A 97 0.42 0.43 -11.87
CA LEU A 97 0.72 -0.99 -12.04
C LEU A 97 2.19 -1.27 -11.78
N THR A 98 2.48 -2.51 -11.45
CA THR A 98 3.85 -3.04 -11.42
C THR A 98 4.48 -2.83 -12.80
N PRO A 99 5.55 -2.03 -12.90
CA PRO A 99 6.19 -1.79 -14.19
C PRO A 99 6.80 -3.10 -14.70
N ASP A 100 6.48 -3.48 -15.93
CA ASP A 100 7.14 -4.59 -16.60
C ASP A 100 8.64 -4.26 -16.74
N ALA A 101 9.50 -5.18 -16.28
CA ALA A 101 10.95 -5.04 -16.29
C ALA A 101 11.55 -5.00 -17.71
#